data_AF-A0A947XYA2-F1
#
_entry.id   AF-A0A947XYA2-F1
#
_cell.length_a   1.000
_cell.length_b   1.000
_cell.length_c   1.000
_cell.angle_alpha   90.00
_cell.angle_beta   90.00
_cell.angle_gamma   90.00
#
_symmetry.space_group_name_H-M   'P 1'
#
loop_
_entity.id
_entity.type
_entity.pdbx_description
1 polymer ?
#
loop_
_entity_poly.entity_id
_entity_poly.type
_entity_poly.pdbx_seq_one_letter_code
_entity_poly.pdbx_strand_id
1 'polypeptide(L)'
;MKPYDTLAAVDLGSNSFRLEVARVAGDQLYPLDSLKETVRLAGGLAADKQLDEATRTRALACLQRFGERLRGLSPETVRCVGTSTLRVARNADVFIRQAEAALGHPIEIVAGRE
;
A
#
# COMPACT_ATOMS: atom_id res chain seq x y z
N MET A 1 5.77 6.68 -24.00
CA MET A 1 5.39 6.72 -22.57
C MET A 1 4.88 8.12 -22.29
N LYS A 2 3.70 8.30 -21.69
CA LYS A 2 3.28 9.65 -21.27
C LYS A 2 4.30 10.16 -20.22
N PRO A 3 4.85 11.38 -20.34
CA PRO A 3 5.67 11.93 -19.28
C PRO A 3 4.75 12.23 -18.10
N TYR A 4 4.85 11.44 -17.05
CA TYR A 4 4.13 11.71 -15.81
C TYR A 4 5.01 12.62 -14.96
N ASP A 5 4.52 13.81 -14.63
CA ASP A 5 5.27 14.72 -13.76
C ASP A 5 5.47 14.15 -12.35
N THR A 6 4.60 13.25 -11.89
CA THR A 6 4.64 12.65 -10.56
C THR A 6 4.33 11.15 -10.59
N LEU A 7 5.10 10.37 -9.86
CA LEU A 7 4.89 8.95 -9.58
C LEU A 7 4.70 8.72 -8.08
N ALA A 8 3.95 7.69 -7.72
CA ALA A 8 3.82 7.25 -6.33
C ALA A 8 3.95 5.74 -6.19
N ALA A 9 4.59 5.30 -5.11
CA ALA A 9 4.72 3.90 -4.74
C ALA A 9 4.18 3.68 -3.32
N VAL A 10 3.36 2.66 -3.16
CA VAL A 10 2.82 2.22 -1.86
C VAL A 10 3.24 0.78 -1.61
N ASP A 11 3.93 0.54 -0.51
CA ASP A 11 4.32 -0.80 -0.06
C ASP A 11 3.54 -1.18 1.20
N LEU A 12 2.85 -2.32 1.14
CA LEU A 12 2.09 -2.90 2.25
C LEU A 12 2.87 -4.08 2.83
N GLY A 13 3.91 -3.74 3.59
CA GLY A 13 4.77 -4.69 4.27
C GLY A 13 4.13 -5.33 5.51
N SER A 14 4.74 -6.43 5.95
CA SER A 14 4.32 -7.16 7.17
C SER A 14 4.39 -6.35 8.46
N ASN A 15 5.29 -5.36 8.53
CA ASN A 15 5.47 -4.54 9.74
C ASN A 15 5.03 -3.09 9.56
N SER A 16 5.31 -2.49 8.40
CA SER A 16 5.01 -1.09 8.14
C SER A 16 4.45 -0.92 6.74
N PHE A 17 3.61 0.09 6.58
CA PHE A 17 3.22 0.60 5.27
C PHE A 17 4.07 1.81 4.94
N ARG A 18 4.36 2.00 3.66
CA ARG A 18 5.12 3.13 3.14
C ARG A 18 4.45 3.70 1.91
N LEU A 19 4.41 5.03 1.83
CA LEU A 19 4.10 5.79 0.64
C LEU A 19 5.33 6.64 0.29
N GLU A 20 5.74 6.61 -0.97
CA GLU A 20 6.74 7.53 -1.54
C GLU A 20 6.12 8.20 -2.75
N VAL A 21 6.23 9.54 -2.85
CA VAL A 21 5.79 10.32 -4.00
C VAL A 21 7.00 11.07 -4.55
N ALA A 22 7.23 11.00 -5.85
CA ALA A 22 8.37 11.65 -6.49
C ALA A 22 7.97 12.34 -7.79
N ARG A 23 8.56 13.50 -8.03
CA ARG A 23 8.51 14.17 -9.33
C ARG A 23 9.49 13.52 -10.29
N VAL A 24 9.08 13.32 -11.54
CA VAL A 24 9.98 12.89 -12.63
C VAL A 24 10.44 14.12 -13.40
N ALA A 25 11.75 14.31 -13.55
CA ALA A 25 12.30 15.33 -14.43
C ALA A 25 13.48 14.74 -15.22
N GLY A 26 13.25 14.46 -16.50
CA GLY A 26 14.18 13.66 -17.31
C GLY A 26 14.32 12.25 -16.72
N ASP A 27 15.56 11.79 -16.55
CA ASP A 27 15.88 10.48 -15.94
C ASP A 27 16.04 10.54 -14.41
N GLN A 28 15.64 11.65 -13.78
CA GLN A 28 15.80 11.86 -12.34
C GLN A 28 14.47 11.84 -11.60
N LEU A 29 14.49 11.26 -10.40
CA LEU A 29 13.39 11.26 -9.45
C LEU A 29 13.71 12.20 -8.29
N TYR A 30 12.80 13.13 -8.01
CA TYR A 30 12.90 14.07 -6.91
C TYR A 30 11.82 13.75 -5.87
N PRO A 31 12.17 13.35 -4.64
CA PRO A 31 11.18 13.04 -3.61
C PRO A 31 10.35 14.28 -3.27
N LEU A 32 9.03 14.13 -3.24
CA LEU A 32 8.07 15.19 -2.89
C LEU A 32 7.43 14.95 -1.53
N ASP A 33 7.05 13.70 -1.25
CA ASP A 33 6.39 13.32 -0.01
C ASP A 33 6.74 11.87 0.35
N SER A 34 6.81 11.58 1.65
CA SER A 34 7.07 10.24 2.16
C SER A 34 6.31 10.05 3.46
N LEU A 35 5.55 8.96 3.53
CA LEU A 35 4.88 8.53 4.75
C LEU A 35 5.30 7.10 5.07
N LYS A 36 5.52 6.83 6.35
CA LYS A 36 5.74 5.48 6.87
C LYS A 36 4.96 5.32 8.15
N GLU A 37 4.21 4.24 8.24
CA GLU A 37 3.45 3.93 9.44
C GLU A 37 3.61 2.47 9.86
N THR A 38 3.74 2.24 11.16
CA THR A 38 3.86 0.89 11.73
C THR A 38 2.48 0.29 11.93
N VAL A 39 2.09 -0.60 11.02
CA VAL A 39 0.77 -1.27 11.02
C VAL A 39 0.84 -2.67 11.65
N ARG A 40 2.01 -3.32 11.65
CA ARG A 40 2.25 -4.67 12.18
C ARG A 40 1.24 -5.71 11.66
N LEU A 41 1.01 -5.76 10.35
CA LEU A 41 0.13 -6.74 9.70
C LEU A 41 0.40 -8.18 10.19
N ALA A 42 1.68 -8.59 10.23
CA ALA A 42 2.05 -9.93 10.70
C ALA A 42 1.70 -10.18 12.17
N GLY A 43 1.73 -9.15 13.01
CA GLY A 43 1.38 -9.27 14.42
C GLY A 43 -0.12 -9.51 14.65
N GLY A 44 -0.96 -9.16 13.68
CA GLY A 44 -2.39 -9.46 13.69
C GLY A 44 -2.78 -10.70 12.91
N LEU A 45 -1.82 -11.48 12.40
CA LEU A 45 -2.11 -12.73 11.72
C LEU A 45 -2.23 -13.84 12.77
N ALA A 46 -3.46 -14.30 13.00
CA ALA A 46 -3.74 -15.38 13.94
C ALA A 46 -3.24 -16.74 13.42
N ALA A 47 -3.24 -17.75 14.30
CA ALA A 47 -2.75 -19.10 13.99
C ALA A 47 -3.54 -19.78 12.85
N ASP A 48 -4.82 -19.43 12.69
CA ASP A 48 -5.68 -19.88 11.58
C ASP A 48 -5.45 -19.10 10.27
N LYS A 49 -4.44 -18.23 10.25
CA LYS A 49 -4.08 -17.32 9.15
C LYS A 49 -5.15 -16.28 8.83
N GLN A 50 -6.00 -15.90 9.78
CA GLN A 50 -6.87 -14.74 9.62
C GLN A 50 -6.23 -13.49 10.20
N LEU A 51 -6.35 -12.37 9.49
CA LEU A 51 -6.06 -11.05 10.06
C LEU A 51 -7.13 -10.68 11.07
N ASP A 52 -6.71 -10.29 12.27
CA ASP A 52 -7.59 -9.79 13.32
C ASP A 52 -8.19 -8.42 12.98
N GLU A 53 -9.28 -8.08 13.65
CA GLU A 53 -10.02 -6.85 13.37
C GLU A 53 -9.22 -5.59 13.73
N ALA A 54 -8.51 -5.59 14.86
CA ALA A 54 -7.74 -4.44 15.32
C ALA A 54 -6.65 -4.03 14.32
N THR A 55 -5.98 -5.02 13.73
CA THR A 55 -4.92 -4.85 12.73
C THR A 55 -5.50 -4.40 11.40
N ARG A 56 -6.63 -4.98 10.95
CA ARG A 56 -7.33 -4.47 9.75
C ARG A 56 -7.76 -3.03 9.92
N THR A 57 -8.35 -2.66 11.06
CA THR A 57 -8.79 -1.29 11.34
C THR A 57 -7.63 -0.30 11.30
N ARG A 58 -6.49 -0.62 11.95
CA ARG A 58 -5.28 0.20 11.89
C ARG A 58 -4.74 0.33 10.46
N ALA A 59 -4.72 -0.77 9.71
CA ALA A 59 -4.26 -0.78 8.33
C ALA A 59 -5.14 0.08 7.42
N LEU A 60 -6.47 -0.02 7.55
CA LEU A 60 -7.42 0.79 6.78
C LEU A 60 -7.29 2.29 7.12
N ALA A 61 -7.13 2.64 8.39
CA ALA A 61 -6.89 4.03 8.80
C ALA A 61 -5.59 4.60 8.22
N CYS A 62 -4.53 3.78 8.14
CA CYS A 62 -3.28 4.16 7.46
C CYS A 62 -3.51 4.40 5.96
N LEU A 63 -4.22 3.50 5.29
CA LEU A 63 -4.50 3.60 3.86
C LEU A 63 -5.40 4.78 3.51
N GLN A 64 -6.34 5.15 4.37
CA GLN A 64 -7.12 6.39 4.21
C GLN A 64 -6.21 7.62 4.15
N ARG A 65 -5.25 7.74 5.08
CA ARG A 65 -4.26 8.83 5.08
C ARG A 65 -3.41 8.83 3.81
N PHE A 66 -3.03 7.66 3.32
CA PHE A 66 -2.26 7.55 2.08
C PHE A 66 -3.12 7.95 0.88
N GLY A 67 -4.39 7.53 0.83
CA GLY A 67 -5.34 7.91 -0.22
C GLY A 67 -5.59 9.42 -0.28
N GLU A 68 -5.53 10.13 0.86
CA GLU A 68 -5.56 11.60 0.87
C GLU A 68 -4.37 12.22 0.12
N ARG A 69 -3.16 11.64 0.23
CA ARG A 69 -1.96 12.11 -0.48
C ARG A 69 -1.95 11.73 -1.96
N LEU A 70 -2.58 10.62 -2.31
CA LEU A 70 -2.67 10.12 -3.69
C LEU A 70 -3.82 10.76 -4.48
N ARG A 71 -4.72 11.50 -3.81
CA ARG A 71 -5.89 12.12 -4.45
C ARG A 71 -5.47 12.98 -5.63
N GLY A 72 -6.06 12.70 -6.79
CA GLY A 72 -5.78 13.43 -8.04
C GLY A 72 -4.63 12.85 -8.87
N LEU A 73 -3.88 11.87 -8.35
CA LEU A 73 -2.96 11.09 -9.17
C LEU A 73 -3.73 10.09 -10.02
N SER A 74 -3.28 9.90 -11.27
CA SER A 74 -3.86 8.89 -12.15
C SER A 74 -3.48 7.49 -11.68
N PRO A 75 -4.35 6.47 -11.79
CA PRO A 75 -3.99 5.10 -11.44
C PRO A 75 -2.75 4.58 -12.18
N GLU A 76 -2.47 5.12 -13.38
CA GLU A 76 -1.28 4.80 -14.19
C GLU A 76 0.04 5.20 -13.52
N THR A 77 0.01 6.15 -12.58
CA THR A 77 1.20 6.71 -11.92
C THR A 77 1.38 6.23 -10.49
N VAL A 78 0.45 5.40 -10.00
CA VAL A 78 0.45 4.88 -8.63
C VAL A 78 0.62 3.38 -8.67
N ARG A 79 1.67 2.90 -8.00
CA ARG A 79 1.92 1.46 -7.84
C ARG A 79 1.76 1.06 -6.38
N CYS A 80 0.71 0.31 -6.05
CA CYS A 80 0.55 -0.27 -4.72
C CYS A 80 0.81 -1.77 -4.73
N VAL A 81 1.66 -2.23 -3.82
CA VAL A 81 2.04 -3.64 -3.71
C VAL A 81 1.88 -4.14 -2.28
N GLY A 82 1.33 -5.34 -2.12
CA GLY A 82 1.28 -6.10 -0.88
C GLY A 82 2.18 -7.33 -0.91
N THR A 83 2.86 -7.61 0.20
CA THR A 83 3.90 -8.65 0.26
C THR A 83 3.52 -9.84 1.16
N SER A 84 4.40 -10.23 2.09
CA SER A 84 4.39 -11.56 2.74
C SER A 84 3.11 -11.89 3.49
N THR A 85 2.65 -11.02 4.40
CA THR A 85 1.48 -11.33 5.24
C THR A 85 0.19 -11.44 4.42
N LEU A 86 0.01 -10.58 3.41
CA LEU A 86 -1.19 -10.59 2.58
C LEU A 86 -1.26 -11.81 1.66
N ARG A 87 -0.13 -12.42 1.29
CA ARG A 87 -0.10 -13.69 0.54
C ARG A 87 -0.65 -14.88 1.32
N VAL A 88 -0.44 -14.92 2.64
CA VAL A 88 -0.77 -16.10 3.46
C VAL A 88 -2.08 -15.95 4.23
N ALA A 89 -2.60 -14.73 4.37
CA ALA A 89 -3.84 -14.47 5.08
C ALA A 89 -5.05 -15.03 4.32
N ARG A 90 -5.89 -15.83 5.00
CA ARG A 90 -7.08 -16.47 4.40
C ARG A 90 -8.20 -15.49 4.08
N ASN A 91 -8.25 -14.37 4.78
CA ASN A 91 -9.23 -13.29 4.58
C ASN A 91 -8.61 -12.07 3.89
N ALA A 92 -7.51 -12.28 3.15
CA ALA A 92 -6.83 -11.20 2.44
C ALA A 92 -7.73 -10.54 1.40
N ASP A 93 -8.56 -11.30 0.66
CA ASP A 93 -9.43 -10.75 -0.39
C ASP A 93 -10.45 -9.74 0.17
N VAL A 94 -11.05 -10.06 1.32
CA VAL A 94 -12.00 -9.17 2.02
C VAL A 94 -11.29 -7.89 2.46
N PHE A 95 -10.10 -8.04 3.05
CA PHE A 95 -9.29 -6.91 3.47
C PHE A 95 -8.83 -6.05 2.28
N ILE A 96 -8.39 -6.66 1.18
CA ILE A 96 -7.88 -5.96 -0.01
C ILE A 96 -8.97 -5.07 -0.62
N ARG A 97 -10.22 -5.56 -0.75
CA ARG A 97 -11.31 -4.74 -1.27
C ARG A 97 -11.55 -3.47 -0.44
N GLN A 98 -11.49 -3.59 0.89
CA GLN A 98 -11.63 -2.45 1.80
C GLN A 98 -10.41 -1.53 1.72
N ALA A 99 -9.21 -2.11 1.60
CA ALA A 99 -7.95 -1.42 1.48
C ALA A 99 -7.84 -0.60 0.18
N GLU A 100 -8.27 -1.16 -0.95
CA GLU A 100 -8.35 -0.47 -2.24
C GLU A 100 -9.34 0.70 -2.19
N ALA A 101 -10.50 0.50 -1.55
CA ALA A 101 -11.48 1.58 -1.35
C ALA A 101 -10.93 2.70 -0.45
N ALA A 102 -10.17 2.36 0.60
CA ALA A 102 -9.52 3.33 1.47
C ALA A 102 -8.38 4.10 0.78
N LEU A 103 -7.59 3.40 -0.05
CA LEU A 103 -6.44 3.96 -0.75
C LEU A 103 -6.85 4.76 -2.00
N GLY A 104 -7.96 4.38 -2.65
CA GLY A 104 -8.39 4.92 -3.94
C GLY A 104 -7.65 4.34 -5.15
N HIS A 105 -6.81 3.31 -4.95
CA HIS A 105 -5.99 2.68 -5.98
C HIS A 105 -5.96 1.16 -5.81
N PRO A 106 -5.81 0.40 -6.91
CA PRO A 106 -5.72 -1.05 -6.85
C PRO A 106 -4.45 -1.52 -6.13
N ILE A 107 -4.55 -2.65 -5.43
CA ILE A 107 -3.45 -3.24 -4.65
C ILE A 107 -3.06 -4.56 -5.30
N GLU A 108 -1.82 -4.67 -5.77
CA GLU A 108 -1.31 -5.93 -6.30
C GLU A 108 -0.59 -6.73 -5.23
N ILE A 109 -0.95 -8.00 -5.06
CA ILE A 109 -0.19 -8.92 -4.20
C ILE A 109 0.93 -9.55 -5.03
N VAL A 110 2.18 -9.19 -4.70
CA VAL A 110 3.36 -9.66 -5.43
C VAL A 110 4.01 -10.86 -4.74
N ALA A 111 4.57 -11.77 -5.54
CA ALA A 111 5.47 -12.79 -5.00
C ALA A 111 6.72 -12.11 -4.45
N GLY A 112 7.17 -12.54 -3.26
CA GLY A 112 8.48 -12.14 -2.77
C GLY A 112 9.54 -12.61 -3.75
N ARG A 113 10.45 -11.71 -4.14
CA ARG A 113 11.63 -12.10 -4.92
C ARG A 113 12.51 -12.94 -4.00
N GLU A 114 12.73 -14.19 -4.38
CA GLU A 114 13.74 -15.08 -3.77
C GLU A 114 15.16 -14.51 -3.99
#